data_AF-A0A7W0PGK6-F1
#
_entry.id   AF-A0A7W0PGK6-F1
#
_cell.length_a   1.000
_cell.length_b   1.000
_cell.length_c   1.000
_cell.angle_alpha   90.00
_cell.angle_beta   90.00
_cell.angle_gamma   90.00
#
_symmetry.space_group_name_H-M   'P 1'
#
loop_
_entity.id
_entity.type
_entity.pdbx_description
1 polymer ?
#
loop_
_entity_poly.entity_id
_entity_poly.type
_entity_poly.pdbx_seq_one_letter_code
_entity_poly.pdbx_strand_id
1 'polypeptide(L)' 'MVETGTTYRGLADKTDLSAGYLNHIVHGNRPVPSNDVIARIADSLGVEAEHFREYRIRVITEKLEAMPELIDRLYKRLS' A
#
# COMPACT_ATOMS: atom_id res chain seq x y z
N MET A 1 7.42 -0.19 -12.87
CA MET A 1 7.13 0.35 -14.21
C MET A 1 8.25 0.06 -15.19
N VAL A 2 9.50 0.44 -14.89
CA VAL A 2 10.65 0.10 -15.74
C VAL A 2 10.89 -1.42 -15.80
N GLU A 3 10.80 -2.12 -14.67
CA GLU A 3 10.97 -3.58 -14.60
C GLU A 3 9.80 -4.38 -15.19
N THR A 4 8.58 -3.84 -15.21
CA THR A 4 7.36 -4.55 -15.65
C THR A 4 6.87 -4.09 -17.04
N GLY A 5 7.48 -3.05 -17.63
CA GLY A 5 6.99 -2.41 -18.85
C GLY A 5 5.66 -1.67 -18.72
N THR A 6 5.07 -1.61 -17.52
CA THR A 6 3.78 -0.96 -17.26
C THR A 6 3.90 0.56 -17.38
N THR A 7 3.02 1.20 -18.16
CA THR A 7 2.87 2.67 -18.24
C THR A 7 1.78 3.18 -17.29
N TYR A 8 1.78 4.47 -16.94
CA TYR A 8 0.74 5.02 -16.04
C TYR A 8 -0.65 4.94 -16.67
N ARG A 9 -0.72 5.03 -18.01
CA ARG A 9 -1.97 4.81 -18.76
C ARG A 9 -2.42 3.36 -18.68
N GLY A 10 -1.51 2.41 -18.95
CA GLY A 10 -1.86 0.99 -18.85
C GLY A 10 -2.25 0.57 -17.42
N LEU A 11 -1.66 1.20 -16.41
CA LEU A 11 -2.05 0.99 -15.01
C LEU A 11 -3.41 1.62 -14.71
N ALA A 12 -3.66 2.83 -15.20
CA ALA A 12 -4.95 3.51 -15.09
C ALA A 12 -6.10 2.67 -15.66
N ASP A 13 -5.91 2.12 -16.86
CA ASP A 13 -6.92 1.28 -17.53
C ASP A 13 -7.24 0.01 -16.73
N LYS A 14 -6.23 -0.62 -16.11
CA LYS A 14 -6.41 -1.83 -15.29
C LYS A 14 -7.01 -1.54 -13.91
N THR A 15 -6.72 -0.37 -13.36
CA THR A 15 -7.09 -0.04 -11.98
C THR A 15 -8.34 0.81 -11.90
N ASP A 16 -8.92 1.27 -13.01
CA ASP A 16 -10.00 2.28 -13.03
C ASP A 16 -9.64 3.51 -12.18
N LEU A 17 -8.39 3.96 -12.33
CA LEU A 17 -7.84 5.18 -11.73
C LEU A 17 -7.39 6.10 -12.84
N SER A 18 -7.33 7.41 -12.60
CA SER A 18 -6.77 8.31 -13.62
C SER A 18 -5.23 8.23 -13.67
N ALA A 19 -4.66 8.27 -14.88
CA ALA A 19 -3.21 8.32 -15.05
C ALA A 19 -2.59 9.53 -14.33
N GLY A 20 -3.31 10.66 -14.26
CA GLY A 20 -2.90 11.84 -13.49
C GLY A 20 -2.84 11.56 -11.99
N TYR A 21 -3.84 10.88 -11.44
CA TYR A 21 -3.84 10.48 -10.02
C TYR A 21 -2.65 9.57 -9.69
N LEU A 22 -2.41 8.54 -10.50
CA LEU A 22 -1.25 7.64 -10.34
C LEU A 22 0.08 8.40 -10.41
N ASN A 23 0.20 9.35 -11.34
CA ASN A 23 1.37 10.21 -11.46
C ASN A 23 1.60 11.06 -10.20
N HIS A 24 0.53 11.64 -9.65
CA HIS A 24 0.64 12.43 -8.42
C HIS A 24 1.00 11.59 -7.20
N ILE A 25 0.54 10.34 -7.10
CA ILE A 25 0.92 9.43 -6.01
C ILE A 25 2.42 9.15 -6.06
N VAL A 26 2.95 8.76 -7.22
CA VAL A 26 4.36 8.42 -7.36
C VAL A 26 5.28 9.61 -7.05
N HIS A 27 4.85 10.82 -7.40
CA HIS A 27 5.59 12.04 -7.10
C HIS A 27 5.33 12.63 -5.70
N GLY A 28 4.50 11.99 -4.86
CA GLY A 28 4.23 12.46 -3.49
C GLY A 28 3.41 13.75 -3.42
N ASN A 29 2.75 14.15 -4.52
CA ASN A 29 1.96 15.38 -4.61
C ASN A 29 0.51 15.21 -4.12
N ARG A 30 0.17 14.02 -3.63
CA ARG A 30 -1.13 13.66 -3.05
C ARG A 30 -0.93 12.87 -1.76
N PRO A 31 -1.91 12.88 -0.84
CA PRO A 31 -1.90 12.00 0.31
C PRO A 31 -1.75 10.53 -0.11
N VAL A 32 -1.17 9.73 0.79
CA VAL A 32 -1.09 8.27 0.63
C VAL A 32 -2.49 7.71 0.38
N PRO A 33 -2.70 6.86 -0.66
CA PRO A 33 -4.01 6.31 -0.98
C PRO A 33 -4.61 5.46 0.15
N SER A 34 -5.92 5.18 0.07
CA SER A 34 -6.59 4.23 0.99
C SER A 34 -6.10 2.80 0.76
N ASN A 35 -6.37 1.90 1.71
CA ASN A 35 -6.00 0.49 1.58
C ASN A 35 -6.65 -0.18 0.36
N ASP A 36 -7.91 0.17 0.04
CA ASP A 36 -8.61 -0.36 -1.14
C ASP A 36 -7.95 0.06 -2.46
N VAL A 37 -7.49 1.31 -2.54
CA VAL A 37 -6.78 1.81 -3.72
C VAL A 37 -5.43 1.13 -3.84
N ILE A 38 -4.70 0.95 -2.73
CA ILE A 38 -3.43 0.22 -2.74
C ILE A 38 -3.64 -1.23 -3.17
N ALA A 39 -4.67 -1.91 -2.66
CA ALA A 39 -4.99 -3.28 -3.02
C ALA A 39 -5.29 -3.44 -4.52
N ARG A 40 -6.09 -2.52 -5.11
CA ARG A 40 -6.34 -2.49 -6.57
C ARG A 40 -5.06 -2.32 -7.37
N ILE A 41 -4.17 -1.40 -6.94
CA ILE A 41 -2.89 -1.19 -7.61
C ILE A 41 -2.01 -2.44 -7.49
N ALA A 42 -1.94 -3.06 -6.31
CA ALA A 42 -1.16 -4.26 -6.07
C ALA A 42 -1.62 -5.43 -6.96
N ASP A 43 -2.93 -5.69 -7.01
CA ASP A 43 -3.53 -6.71 -7.87
C ASP A 43 -3.19 -6.49 -9.35
N SER A 44 -3.33 -5.25 -9.84
CA SER A 44 -3.00 -4.92 -11.23
C SER A 44 -1.50 -5.05 -11.59
N LEU A 45 -0.63 -5.04 -10.58
CA LEU A 45 0.81 -5.25 -10.68
C LEU A 45 1.22 -6.70 -10.42
N GLY A 46 0.29 -7.57 -10.01
CA GLY A 46 0.57 -8.97 -9.69
C GLY A 46 1.40 -9.16 -8.43
N VAL A 47 1.22 -8.29 -7.43
CA VAL A 47 1.91 -8.35 -6.13
C VAL A 47 0.91 -8.26 -4.99
N GLU A 48 1.29 -8.78 -3.82
CA GLU A 48 0.50 -8.61 -2.59
C GLU A 48 0.50 -7.15 -2.13
N ALA A 49 -0.58 -6.70 -1.49
CA ALA A 49 -0.71 -5.33 -0.98
C ALA A 49 0.37 -5.00 0.08
N GLU A 50 0.89 -6.01 0.77
CA GLU A 50 2.00 -5.92 1.72
C GLU A 50 3.33 -5.49 1.09
N HIS A 51 3.47 -5.50 -0.24
CA HIS A 51 4.61 -4.84 -0.88
C HIS A 51 4.63 -3.33 -0.63
N PHE A 52 3.48 -2.72 -0.35
CA PHE A 52 3.36 -1.30 -0.03
C PHE A 52 3.56 -1.08 1.48
N ARG A 53 4.53 -0.24 1.84
CA ARG A 53 4.88 0.03 3.24
C ARG A 53 3.71 0.60 4.02
N GLU A 54 2.98 1.52 3.41
CA GLU A 54 1.87 2.23 4.04
C GLU A 54 0.69 1.28 4.32
N TYR A 55 0.44 0.33 3.43
CA TYR A 55 -0.54 -0.73 3.65
C TYR A 55 -0.14 -1.60 4.85
N ARG A 56 1.11 -2.09 4.86
CA ARG A 56 1.62 -2.90 5.98
C ARG A 56 1.53 -2.19 7.32
N ILE A 57 1.95 -0.92 7.39
CA ILE A 57 1.91 -0.15 8.64
C ILE A 57 0.47 -0.09 9.16
N ARG A 58 -0.50 0.25 8.31
CA ARG A 58 -1.91 0.34 8.72
C ARG A 58 -2.45 -1.01 9.21
N VAL A 59 -2.24 -2.08 8.45
CA VAL A 59 -2.72 -3.43 8.82
C VAL A 59 -2.05 -3.95 10.10
N ILE A 60 -0.75 -3.71 10.26
CA ILE A 60 -0.03 -4.11 11.48
C ILE A 60 -0.57 -3.33 12.67
N THR A 61 -0.73 -2.01 12.55
CA THR A 61 -1.28 -1.18 13.62
C THR A 61 -2.66 -1.65 14.04
N GLU A 62 -3.58 -1.85 13.10
CA GLU A 62 -4.94 -2.32 13.38
C GLU A 62 -4.95 -3.68 14.11
N LYS A 63 -4.10 -4.62 13.66
CA LYS A 63 -3.96 -5.94 14.31
C LYS A 63 -3.37 -5.85 15.71
N LEU A 64 -2.38 -4.97 15.90
CA LEU A 64 -1.77 -4.76 17.22
C LEU A 64 -2.78 -4.12 18.19
N GLU A 65 -3.55 -3.14 17.74
CA GLU A 65 -4.62 -2.51 18.53
C GLU A 65 -5.70 -3.52 18.96
N ALA A 66 -6.01 -4.50 18.11
CA ALA A 66 -6.91 -5.60 18.44
C ALA A 66 -6.29 -6.65 19.40
N MET A 67 -4.97 -6.59 19.66
CA MET A 67 -4.22 -7.56 20.44
C MET A 67 -3.26 -6.88 21.45
N PRO A 68 -3.77 -6.13 22.44
CA PRO A 68 -2.95 -5.36 23.37
C PRO A 68 -1.89 -6.22 24.09
N GLU A 69 -2.21 -7.47 24.42
CA GLU A 69 -1.27 -8.35 25.13
C GLU A 69 -0.08 -8.78 24.27
N LEU A 70 -0.22 -8.73 22.94
CA LEU A 70 0.89 -8.93 22.03
C LEU A 70 1.82 -7.70 22.03
N ILE A 71 1.27 -6.49 22.12
CA ILE A 71 2.06 -5.25 22.22
C ILE A 71 2.97 -5.32 23.45
N ASP A 72 2.41 -5.65 24.62
CA ASP A 72 3.16 -5.75 25.87
C ASP A 72 4.30 -6.77 25.79
N ARG A 73 4.05 -7.94 25.18
CA ARG A 73 5.09 -8.97 24.97
C ARG A 73 6.17 -8.51 24.02
N LEU A 74 5.81 -7.83 22.93
CA LEU A 74 6.77 -7.31 21.96
C LEU A 74 7.64 -6.21 22.59
N TYR A 75 7.04 -5.31 23.36
CA TYR A 75 7.76 -4.24 24.04
C TYR A 75 8.83 -4.81 25.00
N LYS A 76 8.45 -5.78 25.86
CA LYS A 76 9.38 -6.45 26.79
C LYS A 76 10.55 -7.18 26.11
N ARG A 77 10.38 -7.61 24.85
CA ARG A 77 11.41 -8.33 24.10
C ARG A 77 12.37 -7.41 23.34
N LEU A 78 11.91 -6.20 23.00
CA LEU A 78 12.65 -5.22 22.21
C LEU A 78 13.28 -4.11 23.08
N SER A 79 12.89 -4.01 24.35
CA SER A 79 13.56 -3.23 25.40
C SER A 79 14.81 -3.92 25.91
#